data_AF-K6ZL56-F1
#
_entry.id   AF-K6ZL56-F1
#
_cell.length_a   1.000
_cell.length_b   1.000
_cell.length_c   1.000
_cell.angle_alpha   90.00
_cell.angle_beta   90.00
_cell.angle_gamma   90.00
#
_symmetry.space_group_name_H-M   'P 1'
#
loop_
_entity.id
_entity.type
_entity.pdbx_description
1 polymer ?
#
loop_
_entity_poly.entity_id
_entity_poly.type
_entity_poly.pdbx_seq_one_letter_code
_entity_poly.pdbx_strand_id
1 'polypeptide(L)'
;MITPTAKLSNKGGFTLVELVVVLVVLSIVSVGMARFIRSSTQIFIDASEREQLLREGSFAVERINREISAAVPNSVRLTGNAGVHCLQFVPIRWSSFYLTLPLTPSSDREIDIIEMQDIDGNVFTPVAGSDYALVYPTSSNDVYSNTSNRRQLINACSDDGDGDCATNDDTDSVVQLTLDGAFSQASPAKRIYIANSAVNYCVRNNAIYRHESAISATQTTFISGGVLMAENLANQLSANPNAANTNSKNPFRIVDASLRRNAYTQTQFIFTRDGENMTFTQEIHVPNVP
;
A
#
# COMPACT_ATOMS: atom_id res chain seq x y z
N MET A 1 5.83 88.33 -48.99
CA MET A 1 6.20 86.89 -48.92
C MET A 1 6.24 86.52 -47.44
N ILE A 2 5.29 85.70 -47.02
CA ILE A 2 5.14 85.16 -45.65
C ILE A 2 5.98 83.89 -45.58
N THR A 3 6.75 83.67 -44.49
CA THR A 3 7.16 82.36 -43.91
C THR A 3 8.36 82.54 -42.94
N PRO A 4 8.57 81.65 -41.96
CA PRO A 4 7.74 81.52 -40.76
C PRO A 4 8.60 81.67 -39.48
N THR A 5 8.00 82.10 -38.37
CA THR A 5 8.64 82.03 -37.06
C THR A 5 8.62 80.59 -36.55
N ALA A 6 9.79 79.93 -36.56
CA ALA A 6 9.96 78.63 -35.91
C ALA A 6 9.89 78.81 -34.39
N LYS A 7 8.87 78.23 -33.78
CA LYS A 7 8.68 78.21 -32.32
C LYS A 7 9.66 77.17 -31.75
N LEU A 8 10.79 77.62 -31.19
CA LEU A 8 11.73 76.77 -30.46
C LEU A 8 11.00 76.15 -29.26
N SER A 9 10.81 74.83 -29.31
CA SER A 9 10.28 74.04 -28.21
C SER A 9 11.31 74.06 -27.08
N ASN A 10 10.95 74.71 -25.97
CA ASN A 10 11.75 74.75 -24.76
C ASN A 10 11.71 73.35 -24.12
N LYS A 11 12.70 72.50 -24.42
CA LYS A 11 12.89 71.23 -23.70
C LYS A 11 13.39 71.59 -22.30
N GLY A 12 12.48 71.65 -21.33
CA GLY A 12 12.81 71.90 -19.93
C GLY A 12 13.79 70.85 -19.41
N GLY A 13 14.89 71.30 -18.80
CA GLY A 13 15.81 70.44 -18.07
C GLY A 13 15.25 70.06 -16.70
N PHE A 14 15.64 68.89 -16.19
CA PHE A 14 15.27 68.40 -14.86
C PHE A 14 15.84 69.30 -13.77
N THR A 15 15.03 69.60 -12.75
CA THR A 15 15.49 70.34 -11.57
C THR A 15 16.19 69.40 -10.57
N LEU A 16 17.11 69.93 -9.77
CA LEU A 16 17.79 69.15 -8.71
C LEU A 16 16.79 68.56 -7.71
N VAL A 17 15.70 69.28 -7.42
CA VAL A 17 14.62 68.81 -6.54
C VAL A 17 13.91 67.60 -7.15
N GLU A 18 13.66 67.61 -8.46
CA GLU A 18 13.02 66.50 -9.17
C GLU A 18 13.89 65.23 -9.17
N LEU A 19 15.20 65.37 -9.35
CA LEU A 19 16.15 64.26 -9.22
C LEU A 19 16.13 63.65 -7.80
N VAL A 20 16.16 64.49 -6.77
CA VAL A 20 16.16 64.03 -5.38
C VAL A 20 14.87 63.28 -5.03
N VAL A 21 13.71 63.81 -5.44
CA VAL A 21 12.41 63.14 -5.22
C VAL A 21 12.38 61.79 -5.92
N VAL A 22 12.86 61.68 -7.16
CA VAL A 22 12.93 60.41 -7.90
C VAL A 22 13.80 59.39 -7.16
N LEU A 23 14.98 59.78 -6.67
CA LEU A 23 15.87 58.87 -5.94
C LEU A 23 15.25 58.36 -4.63
N VAL A 24 14.55 59.23 -3.90
CA VAL A 24 13.86 58.86 -2.64
C VAL A 24 12.73 57.88 -2.93
N VAL A 25 11.88 58.17 -3.93
CA VAL A 25 10.76 57.28 -4.31
C VAL A 25 11.29 55.93 -4.79
N LEU A 26 12.33 55.92 -5.62
CA LEU A 26 12.92 54.69 -6.16
C LEU A 26 13.52 53.83 -5.03
N SER A 27 14.14 54.45 -4.03
CA SER A 27 14.67 53.74 -2.86
C SER A 27 13.56 53.05 -2.05
N ILE A 28 12.47 53.76 -1.76
CA ILE A 28 11.33 53.22 -0.98
C ILE A 28 10.68 52.05 -1.74
N VAL A 29 10.40 52.24 -3.04
CA VAL A 29 9.79 51.21 -3.88
C VAL A 29 10.69 50.00 -4.00
N SER A 30 12.00 50.19 -4.23
CA SER A 30 12.95 49.09 -4.40
C SER A 30 13.04 48.21 -3.14
N VAL A 31 13.06 48.81 -1.94
CA VAL A 31 13.07 48.06 -0.68
C VAL A 31 11.76 47.30 -0.49
N GLY A 32 10.61 47.93 -0.80
CA GLY A 32 9.31 47.28 -0.74
C GLY A 32 9.22 46.07 -1.68
N MET A 33 9.68 46.23 -2.92
CA MET A 33 9.65 45.20 -3.95
C MET A 33 10.60 44.04 -3.63
N ALA A 34 11.79 44.32 -3.09
CA ALA A 34 12.73 43.28 -2.65
C ALA A 34 12.15 42.42 -1.52
N ARG A 35 11.47 43.04 -0.53
CA ARG A 35 10.78 42.30 0.54
C ARG A 35 9.62 41.47 0.01
N PHE A 36 8.83 42.04 -0.90
CA PHE A 36 7.73 41.34 -1.54
C PHE A 36 8.23 40.10 -2.28
N ILE A 37 9.24 40.25 -3.15
CA ILE A 37 9.83 39.12 -3.91
C ILE A 37 10.34 38.03 -2.97
N ARG A 38 11.05 38.40 -1.90
CA ARG A 38 11.54 37.42 -0.91
C ARG A 38 10.37 36.68 -0.25
N SER A 39 9.34 37.40 0.17
CA SER A 39 8.16 36.79 0.81
C SER A 39 7.41 35.88 -0.15
N SER A 40 7.19 36.31 -1.40
CA SER A 40 6.51 35.50 -2.40
C SER A 40 7.28 34.22 -2.74
N THR A 41 8.61 34.31 -2.81
CA THR A 41 9.47 33.15 -3.06
C THR A 41 9.42 32.16 -1.89
N GLN A 42 9.47 32.65 -0.65
CA GLN A 42 9.37 31.78 0.53
C GLN A 42 8.03 31.04 0.57
N ILE A 43 6.92 31.75 0.35
CA ILE A 43 5.58 31.15 0.32
C ILE A 43 5.50 30.06 -0.77
N PHE A 44 6.12 30.29 -1.92
CA PHE A 44 6.15 29.31 -3.00
C PHE A 44 6.94 28.05 -2.61
N ILE A 45 8.10 28.20 -1.96
CA ILE A 45 8.91 27.08 -1.47
C ILE A 45 8.12 26.28 -0.43
N ASP A 46 7.57 26.94 0.59
CA ASP A 46 6.80 26.31 1.66
C ASP A 46 5.60 25.52 1.08
N ALA A 47 4.90 26.10 0.10
CA ALA A 47 3.79 25.45 -0.58
C ALA A 47 4.24 24.22 -1.40
N SER A 48 5.36 24.34 -2.12
CA SER A 48 5.93 23.25 -2.93
C SER A 48 6.38 22.07 -2.06
N GLU A 49 7.04 22.34 -0.94
CA GLU A 49 7.52 21.31 -0.01
C GLU A 49 6.36 20.56 0.66
N ARG A 50 5.31 21.28 1.04
CA ARG A 50 4.08 20.71 1.58
C ARG A 50 3.35 19.84 0.56
N GLU A 51 3.27 20.30 -0.69
CA GLU A 51 2.66 19.54 -1.77
C GLU A 51 3.45 18.25 -2.07
N GLN A 52 4.78 18.31 -2.00
CA GLN A 52 5.64 17.14 -2.12
C GLN A 52 5.38 16.13 -0.99
N LEU A 53 5.36 16.57 0.27
CA LEU A 53 5.07 15.71 1.43
C LEU A 53 3.69 15.05 1.33
N LEU A 54 2.69 15.83 0.90
CA LEU A 54 1.33 15.35 0.64
C LEU A 54 1.31 14.24 -0.43
N ARG A 55 2.00 14.46 -1.55
CA ARG A 55 2.06 13.48 -2.66
C ARG A 55 2.77 12.19 -2.24
N GLU A 56 3.94 12.30 -1.62
CA GLU A 56 4.71 11.15 -1.14
C GLU A 56 3.92 10.33 -0.10
N GLY A 57 3.35 11.01 0.90
CA GLY A 57 2.53 10.37 1.93
C GLY A 57 1.28 9.70 1.35
N SER A 58 0.55 10.38 0.47
CA SER A 58 -0.67 9.84 -0.16
C SER A 58 -0.34 8.63 -1.03
N PHE A 59 0.73 8.67 -1.81
CA PHE A 59 1.14 7.54 -2.65
C PHE A 59 1.47 6.30 -1.81
N ALA A 60 2.24 6.46 -0.74
CA ALA A 60 2.60 5.36 0.15
C ALA A 60 1.36 4.74 0.82
N VAL A 61 0.46 5.59 1.32
CA VAL A 61 -0.82 5.16 1.92
C VAL A 61 -1.67 4.40 0.92
N GLU A 62 -1.88 4.94 -0.28
CA GLU A 62 -2.72 4.33 -1.32
C GLU A 62 -2.15 2.98 -1.78
N ARG A 63 -0.83 2.90 -1.95
CA ARG A 63 -0.18 1.63 -2.31
C ARG A 63 -0.35 0.58 -1.23
N ILE A 64 -0.10 0.93 0.04
CA ILE A 64 -0.27 0.02 1.18
C ILE A 64 -1.74 -0.42 1.29
N ASN A 65 -2.68 0.51 1.12
CA ASN A 65 -4.10 0.21 1.14
C ASN A 65 -4.50 -0.79 0.05
N ARG A 66 -4.09 -0.54 -1.20
CA ARG A 66 -4.35 -1.45 -2.32
C ARG A 66 -3.77 -2.84 -2.09
N GLU A 67 -2.52 -2.95 -1.64
CA GLU A 67 -1.91 -4.27 -1.39
C GLU A 67 -2.61 -5.02 -0.24
N ILE A 68 -2.98 -4.34 0.86
CA ILE A 68 -3.70 -4.97 1.98
C ILE A 68 -5.13 -5.37 1.58
N SER A 69 -5.81 -4.56 0.76
CA SER A 69 -7.18 -4.84 0.32
C SER A 69 -7.29 -6.12 -0.52
N ALA A 70 -6.20 -6.51 -1.20
CA ALA A 70 -6.07 -7.73 -1.98
C ALA A 70 -5.43 -8.89 -1.20
N ALA A 71 -5.42 -8.83 0.14
CA ALA A 71 -4.90 -9.89 0.98
C ALA A 71 -5.88 -11.06 1.12
N VAL A 72 -5.35 -12.26 1.36
CA VAL A 72 -6.13 -13.43 1.78
C VAL A 72 -6.89 -13.06 3.07
N PRO A 73 -8.18 -13.38 3.18
CA PRO A 73 -8.96 -13.09 4.38
C PRO A 73 -8.27 -13.60 5.65
N ASN A 74 -8.33 -12.80 6.72
CA ASN A 74 -7.73 -13.09 8.02
C ASN A 74 -6.20 -13.30 8.02
N SER A 75 -5.48 -12.96 6.94
CA SER A 75 -4.01 -13.10 6.87
C SER A 75 -3.24 -11.95 7.54
N VAL A 76 -3.90 -10.84 7.87
CA VAL A 76 -3.19 -9.67 8.43
C VAL A 76 -2.78 -9.96 9.87
N ARG A 77 -1.50 -9.74 10.20
CA ARG A 77 -0.96 -9.86 11.56
C ARG A 77 0.15 -8.84 11.83
N LEU A 78 0.36 -8.56 13.12
CA LEU A 78 1.31 -7.56 13.59
C LEU A 78 2.35 -8.14 14.52
N THR A 79 3.60 -7.75 14.31
CA THR A 79 4.71 -7.96 15.25
C THR A 79 5.51 -6.67 15.40
N GLY A 80 6.20 -6.51 16.52
CA GLY A 80 7.06 -5.37 16.70
C GLY A 80 7.42 -5.07 18.14
N ASN A 81 8.25 -4.05 18.30
CA ASN A 81 8.70 -3.50 19.57
C ASN A 81 8.85 -1.96 19.45
N ALA A 82 9.43 -1.31 20.45
CA ALA A 82 9.58 0.15 20.47
C ALA A 82 10.50 0.73 19.37
N GLY A 83 11.23 -0.10 18.62
CA GLY A 83 12.08 0.31 17.51
C GLY A 83 11.55 -0.04 16.12
N VAL A 84 10.65 -1.02 16.01
CA VAL A 84 10.13 -1.48 14.71
C VAL A 84 8.76 -2.13 14.83
N HIS A 85 7.81 -1.71 13.97
CA HIS A 85 6.49 -2.35 13.83
C HIS A 85 6.35 -2.90 12.42
N CYS A 86 6.04 -4.19 12.28
CA CYS A 86 5.85 -4.87 11.01
C CYS A 86 4.42 -5.41 10.90
N LEU A 87 3.69 -4.92 9.90
CA LEU A 87 2.42 -5.48 9.46
C LEU A 87 2.70 -6.50 8.35
N GLN A 88 2.21 -7.73 8.50
CA GLN A 88 2.34 -8.78 7.51
C GLN A 88 0.96 -9.24 7.03
N PHE A 89 0.85 -9.53 5.74
CA PHE A 89 -0.32 -10.14 5.11
C PHE A 89 0.12 -11.00 3.93
N VAL A 90 -0.80 -11.84 3.43
CA VAL A 90 -0.55 -12.69 2.26
C VAL A 90 -1.38 -12.16 1.10
N PRO A 91 -0.79 -11.62 0.03
CA PRO A 91 -1.55 -11.18 -1.14
C PRO A 91 -2.16 -12.37 -1.89
N ILE A 92 -3.38 -12.21 -2.40
CA ILE A 92 -4.01 -13.16 -3.31
C ILE A 92 -3.34 -13.03 -4.68
N ARG A 93 -2.82 -14.12 -5.23
CA ARG A 93 -2.38 -14.19 -6.63
C ARG A 93 -3.54 -14.53 -7.54
N TRP A 94 -4.31 -15.54 -7.14
CA TRP A 94 -5.48 -16.03 -7.86
C TRP A 94 -6.58 -16.42 -6.89
N SER A 95 -7.83 -16.38 -7.34
CA SER A 95 -8.97 -16.85 -6.55
C SER A 95 -10.01 -17.47 -7.46
N SER A 96 -10.51 -18.65 -7.08
CA SER A 96 -11.56 -19.35 -7.82
C SER A 96 -12.62 -19.91 -6.89
N PHE A 97 -13.54 -20.64 -7.49
CA PHE A 97 -14.43 -21.57 -6.80
C PHE A 97 -13.99 -23.01 -7.07
N TYR A 98 -14.11 -23.86 -6.06
CA TYR A 98 -13.89 -25.29 -6.21
C TYR A 98 -15.21 -26.04 -6.42
N LEU A 99 -15.17 -27.11 -7.21
CA LEU A 99 -16.30 -28.01 -7.45
C LEU A 99 -16.26 -29.17 -6.46
N THR A 100 -15.09 -29.78 -6.31
CA THR A 100 -14.77 -30.83 -5.34
C THR A 100 -13.71 -30.30 -4.36
N LEU A 101 -13.62 -30.90 -3.17
CA LEU A 101 -12.62 -30.51 -2.18
C LEU A 101 -12.24 -31.74 -1.35
N PRO A 102 -10.95 -32.11 -1.27
CA PRO A 102 -10.53 -33.19 -0.41
C PRO A 102 -10.65 -32.72 1.05
N LEU A 103 -11.40 -33.47 1.86
CA LEU A 103 -11.64 -33.15 3.27
C LEU A 103 -11.10 -34.25 4.19
N THR A 104 -10.47 -33.86 5.29
CA THR A 104 -10.04 -34.83 6.32
C THR A 104 -11.27 -35.55 6.91
N PRO A 105 -11.22 -36.88 7.14
CA PRO A 105 -10.03 -37.73 7.17
C PRO A 105 -9.67 -38.42 5.84
N SER A 106 -10.20 -37.98 4.68
CA SER A 106 -9.80 -38.55 3.38
C SER A 106 -8.30 -38.36 3.13
N SER A 107 -7.71 -39.32 2.39
CA SER A 107 -6.35 -39.23 1.86
C SER A 107 -6.29 -38.62 0.45
N ASP A 108 -7.43 -38.23 -0.11
CA ASP A 108 -7.50 -37.59 -1.42
C ASP A 108 -6.72 -36.27 -1.43
N ARG A 109 -6.15 -35.96 -2.59
CA ARG A 109 -5.28 -34.80 -2.80
C ARG A 109 -5.68 -33.95 -3.99
N GLU A 110 -6.70 -34.38 -4.72
CA GLU A 110 -7.17 -33.71 -5.92
C GLU A 110 -8.30 -32.75 -5.55
N ILE A 111 -8.26 -31.58 -6.16
CA ILE A 111 -9.29 -30.55 -6.07
C ILE A 111 -9.61 -30.08 -7.48
N ASP A 112 -10.90 -30.02 -7.80
CA ASP A 112 -11.38 -29.46 -9.06
C ASP A 112 -11.73 -27.99 -8.83
N ILE A 113 -11.16 -27.09 -9.62
CA ILE A 113 -11.44 -25.66 -9.56
C ILE A 113 -11.92 -25.16 -10.91
N ILE A 114 -12.74 -24.12 -10.89
CA ILE A 114 -13.08 -23.41 -12.14
C ILE A 114 -11.81 -22.75 -12.66
N GLU A 115 -11.53 -22.96 -13.95
CA GLU A 115 -10.40 -22.34 -14.64
C GLU A 115 -10.41 -20.82 -14.46
N MET A 116 -9.22 -20.22 -14.35
CA MET A 116 -9.05 -18.79 -14.15
C MET A 116 -8.19 -18.22 -15.26
N GLN A 117 -8.55 -17.02 -15.70
CA GLN A 117 -7.77 -16.23 -16.66
C GLN A 117 -7.61 -14.81 -16.13
N ASP A 118 -6.47 -14.19 -16.41
CA ASP A 118 -6.26 -12.78 -16.10
C ASP A 118 -6.94 -11.86 -17.13
N ILE A 119 -6.81 -10.55 -16.94
CA ILE A 119 -7.41 -9.56 -17.84
C ILE A 119 -6.81 -9.57 -19.25
N ASP A 120 -5.60 -10.13 -19.39
CA ASP A 120 -4.88 -10.24 -20.66
C ASP A 120 -5.11 -11.61 -21.33
N GLY A 121 -5.93 -12.48 -20.72
CA GLY A 121 -6.25 -13.81 -21.23
C GLY A 121 -5.20 -14.88 -20.93
N ASN A 122 -4.26 -14.63 -20.03
CA ASN A 122 -3.33 -15.67 -19.58
C ASN A 122 -4.04 -16.60 -18.60
N VAL A 123 -3.97 -17.90 -18.87
CA VAL A 123 -4.51 -18.92 -17.97
C VAL A 123 -3.71 -19.02 -16.67
N PHE A 124 -4.40 -19.46 -15.63
CA PHE A 124 -3.77 -19.82 -14.38
C PHE A 124 -2.91 -21.05 -14.52
N THR A 125 -1.60 -20.87 -14.31
CA THR A 125 -0.64 -21.97 -14.13
C THR A 125 0.03 -21.83 -12.78
N PRO A 126 -0.13 -22.78 -11.84
CA PRO A 126 0.53 -22.71 -10.54
C PRO A 126 2.03 -22.97 -10.68
N VAL A 127 2.82 -22.31 -9.84
CA VAL A 127 4.23 -22.64 -9.63
C VAL A 127 4.30 -23.81 -8.65
N ALA A 128 4.43 -25.02 -9.20
CA ALA A 128 4.53 -26.26 -8.45
C ALA A 128 5.58 -26.17 -7.33
N GLY A 129 5.19 -26.57 -6.12
CA GLY A 129 6.06 -26.54 -4.94
C GLY A 129 6.27 -25.15 -4.33
N SER A 130 5.58 -24.11 -4.83
CA SER A 130 5.66 -22.74 -4.28
C SER A 130 4.30 -22.10 -4.02
N ASP A 131 3.31 -22.33 -4.89
CA ASP A 131 1.96 -21.81 -4.68
C ASP A 131 1.19 -22.68 -3.68
N TYR A 132 0.45 -22.02 -2.79
CA TYR A 132 -0.42 -22.64 -1.81
C TYR A 132 -1.88 -22.38 -2.16
N ALA A 133 -2.72 -23.40 -1.97
CA ALA A 133 -4.16 -23.30 -1.96
C ALA A 133 -4.65 -23.06 -0.52
N LEU A 134 -5.44 -22.01 -0.31
CA LEU A 134 -6.04 -21.64 0.97
C LEU A 134 -7.56 -21.69 0.88
N VAL A 135 -8.17 -22.42 1.82
CA VAL A 135 -9.63 -22.59 1.89
C VAL A 135 -10.11 -22.22 3.28
N TYR A 136 -11.09 -21.30 3.31
CA TYR A 136 -11.79 -20.84 4.51
C TYR A 136 -10.89 -20.54 5.73
N PRO A 137 -9.88 -19.66 5.58
CA PRO A 137 -9.11 -19.20 6.74
C PRO A 137 -9.99 -18.31 7.63
N THR A 138 -10.15 -18.71 8.89
CA THR A 138 -10.94 -17.97 9.88
C THR A 138 -10.08 -17.19 10.87
N SER A 139 -8.78 -17.50 10.89
CA SER A 139 -7.77 -16.84 11.71
C SER A 139 -6.47 -16.71 10.93
N SER A 140 -5.55 -15.85 11.40
CA SER A 140 -4.22 -15.73 10.79
C SER A 140 -3.42 -17.03 10.90
N ASN A 141 -3.61 -17.81 11.97
CA ASN A 141 -2.96 -19.13 12.10
C ASN A 141 -3.37 -20.09 10.99
N ASP A 142 -4.59 -19.99 10.45
CA ASP A 142 -5.03 -20.83 9.32
C ASP A 142 -4.22 -20.55 8.06
N VAL A 143 -3.76 -19.31 7.88
CA VAL A 143 -2.98 -18.85 6.72
C VAL A 143 -1.50 -19.20 6.86
N TYR A 144 -0.93 -19.09 8.07
CA TYR A 144 0.52 -19.20 8.28
C TYR A 144 0.98 -20.55 8.85
N SER A 145 0.10 -21.30 9.54
CA SER A 145 0.44 -22.60 10.13
C SER A 145 0.23 -23.74 9.11
N ASN A 146 1.08 -24.76 9.19
CA ASN A 146 0.89 -26.02 8.47
C ASN A 146 -0.02 -27.01 9.20
N THR A 147 -0.41 -26.73 10.44
CA THR A 147 -1.16 -27.69 11.28
C THR A 147 -2.67 -27.51 11.22
N SER A 148 -3.16 -26.41 10.64
CA SER A 148 -4.58 -26.09 10.53
C SER A 148 -5.28 -26.88 9.41
N ASN A 149 -4.50 -27.43 8.46
CA ASN A 149 -4.99 -28.00 7.20
C ASN A 149 -5.95 -27.04 6.46
N ARG A 150 -5.70 -25.73 6.54
CA ARG A 150 -6.41 -24.68 5.78
C ARG A 150 -5.61 -24.14 4.60
N ARG A 151 -4.33 -24.50 4.56
CA ARG A 151 -3.38 -24.18 3.52
C ARG A 151 -2.69 -25.46 3.10
N GLN A 152 -2.68 -25.74 1.80
CA GLN A 152 -2.01 -26.90 1.21
C GLN A 152 -1.10 -26.43 0.08
N LEU A 153 0.08 -27.04 -0.04
CA LEU A 153 0.98 -26.77 -1.18
C LEU A 153 0.38 -27.38 -2.44
N ILE A 154 0.53 -26.69 -3.57
CA ILE A 154 0.14 -27.18 -4.89
C ILE A 154 1.37 -27.83 -5.53
N ASN A 155 1.25 -29.11 -5.87
CA ASN A 155 2.33 -29.91 -6.43
C ASN A 155 2.23 -30.08 -7.93
N ALA A 156 1.01 -30.16 -8.47
CA ALA A 156 0.76 -30.34 -9.89
C ALA A 156 -0.60 -29.74 -10.26
N CYS A 157 -0.80 -29.59 -11.57
CA CYS A 157 -1.97 -29.04 -12.20
C CYS A 157 -2.16 -29.74 -13.54
N SER A 158 -3.40 -30.11 -13.84
CA SER A 158 -3.81 -30.77 -15.07
C SER A 158 -5.23 -30.37 -15.43
N ASP A 159 -5.64 -30.67 -16.66
CA ASP A 159 -7.01 -30.62 -17.15
C ASP A 159 -7.37 -31.95 -17.85
N ASP A 160 -8.58 -32.05 -18.38
CA ASP A 160 -9.07 -33.26 -19.06
C ASP A 160 -8.82 -33.28 -20.59
N GLY A 161 -8.35 -32.16 -21.16
CA GLY A 161 -8.11 -31.96 -22.58
C GLY A 161 -6.83 -32.65 -23.03
N ASP A 162 -5.68 -32.11 -22.60
CA ASP A 162 -4.36 -32.68 -22.87
C ASP A 162 -3.53 -33.00 -21.61
N GLY A 163 -4.04 -32.65 -20.43
CA GLY A 163 -3.38 -32.87 -19.14
C GLY A 163 -2.41 -31.76 -18.76
N ASP A 164 -2.36 -30.66 -19.51
CA ASP A 164 -1.56 -29.47 -19.26
C ASP A 164 -2.45 -28.24 -19.06
N CYS A 165 -2.69 -27.86 -17.80
CA CYS A 165 -3.54 -26.72 -17.46
C CYS A 165 -3.04 -25.34 -17.95
N ALA A 166 -1.93 -25.29 -18.71
CA ALA A 166 -1.46 -24.11 -19.43
C ALA A 166 -2.10 -23.92 -20.82
N THR A 167 -2.83 -24.90 -21.36
CA THR A 167 -3.21 -24.92 -22.79
C THR A 167 -4.64 -24.46 -23.08
N ASN A 168 -5.49 -24.20 -22.07
CA ASN A 168 -6.87 -23.70 -22.21
C ASN A 168 -7.68 -24.48 -23.27
N ASP A 169 -7.55 -25.80 -23.27
CA ASP A 169 -8.20 -26.66 -24.27
C ASP A 169 -9.34 -27.51 -23.69
N ASP A 170 -9.57 -27.38 -22.39
CA ASP A 170 -10.64 -28.04 -21.65
C ASP A 170 -12.03 -27.55 -22.10
N THR A 171 -12.93 -28.51 -22.26
CA THR A 171 -14.31 -28.28 -22.70
C THR A 171 -15.28 -27.91 -21.58
N ASP A 172 -14.95 -28.20 -20.32
CA ASP A 172 -15.79 -27.87 -19.15
C ASP A 172 -15.23 -26.75 -18.25
N SER A 173 -14.03 -26.25 -18.58
CA SER A 173 -13.32 -25.17 -17.89
C SER A 173 -13.03 -25.50 -16.43
N VAL A 174 -12.58 -26.73 -16.16
CA VAL A 174 -12.22 -27.24 -14.85
C VAL A 174 -10.77 -27.72 -14.81
N VAL A 175 -9.99 -27.04 -13.96
CA VAL A 175 -8.60 -27.43 -13.70
C VAL A 175 -8.53 -28.31 -12.45
N GLN A 176 -7.81 -29.42 -12.52
CA GLN A 176 -7.51 -30.27 -11.37
C GLN A 176 -6.15 -29.91 -10.78
N LEU A 177 -6.12 -29.65 -9.48
CA LEU A 177 -4.87 -29.41 -8.74
C LEU A 177 -4.56 -30.60 -7.83
N THR A 178 -3.30 -31.03 -7.84
CA THR A 178 -2.79 -32.00 -6.86
C THR A 178 -2.16 -31.26 -5.69
N LEU A 179 -2.68 -31.49 -4.50
CA LEU A 179 -2.27 -30.84 -3.25
C LEU A 179 -1.39 -31.75 -2.37
N ASP A 180 -0.75 -31.16 -1.36
CA ASP A 180 -0.01 -31.92 -0.32
C ASP A 180 -0.94 -32.74 0.61
N GLY A 181 -2.19 -32.33 0.76
CA GLY A 181 -3.15 -33.01 1.63
C GLY A 181 -4.57 -32.43 1.56
N ALA A 182 -5.46 -33.02 2.36
CA ALA A 182 -6.86 -32.63 2.46
C ALA A 182 -7.07 -31.43 3.39
N PHE A 183 -8.18 -30.71 3.23
CA PHE A 183 -8.56 -29.58 4.08
C PHE A 183 -9.36 -30.01 5.31
N SER A 184 -9.22 -29.28 6.41
CA SER A 184 -9.96 -29.55 7.65
C SER A 184 -11.43 -29.11 7.59
N GLN A 185 -11.78 -28.15 6.75
CA GLN A 185 -13.17 -27.74 6.53
C GLN A 185 -13.34 -26.96 5.22
N ALA A 186 -14.52 -27.14 4.64
CA ALA A 186 -14.96 -26.49 3.41
C ALA A 186 -15.34 -25.01 3.61
N SER A 187 -15.20 -24.22 2.54
CA SER A 187 -15.76 -22.87 2.47
C SER A 187 -17.27 -22.93 2.19
N PRO A 188 -18.12 -22.19 2.94
CA PRO A 188 -19.55 -22.08 2.64
C PRO A 188 -19.83 -21.60 1.21
N ALA A 189 -19.12 -20.56 0.74
CA ALA A 189 -19.20 -20.09 -0.65
C ALA A 189 -18.31 -20.86 -1.65
N LYS A 190 -17.76 -22.03 -1.30
CA LYS A 190 -16.86 -22.83 -2.16
C LYS A 190 -15.65 -22.09 -2.74
N ARG A 191 -15.07 -21.14 -1.99
CA ARG A 191 -13.94 -20.32 -2.46
C ARG A 191 -12.59 -20.95 -2.14
N ILE A 192 -11.63 -20.71 -3.04
CA ILE A 192 -10.22 -21.02 -2.88
C ILE A 192 -9.38 -19.79 -3.23
N TYR A 193 -8.31 -19.56 -2.47
CA TYR A 193 -7.33 -18.51 -2.71
C TYR A 193 -5.96 -19.13 -2.98
N ILE A 194 -5.25 -18.64 -3.97
CA ILE A 194 -3.89 -19.08 -4.31
C ILE A 194 -2.91 -17.97 -3.93
N ALA A 195 -1.86 -18.33 -3.19
CA ALA A 195 -0.80 -17.42 -2.77
C ALA A 195 0.53 -18.15 -2.54
N ASN A 196 1.67 -17.47 -2.66
CA ASN A 196 3.00 -18.08 -2.47
C ASN A 196 3.89 -17.37 -1.43
N SER A 197 3.68 -16.08 -1.21
CA SER A 197 4.54 -15.27 -0.35
C SER A 197 3.72 -14.38 0.58
N ALA A 198 4.40 -13.85 1.60
CA ALA A 198 3.86 -12.88 2.51
C ALA A 198 4.59 -11.55 2.33
N VAL A 199 3.82 -10.46 2.35
CA VAL A 199 4.33 -9.09 2.26
C VAL A 199 4.37 -8.47 3.66
N ASN A 200 5.43 -7.75 3.97
CA ASN A 200 5.62 -7.08 5.25
C ASN A 200 5.88 -5.58 5.02
N TYR A 201 5.11 -4.72 5.68
CA TYR A 201 5.43 -3.30 5.83
C TYR A 201 5.98 -3.06 7.22
N CYS A 202 7.25 -2.69 7.29
CA CYS A 202 7.95 -2.44 8.54
C CYS A 202 8.29 -0.95 8.68
N VAL A 203 7.77 -0.32 9.73
CA VAL A 203 8.13 1.05 10.11
C VAL A 203 9.25 1.01 11.12
N ARG A 204 10.36 1.67 10.79
CA ARG A 204 11.55 1.81 11.63
C ARG A 204 12.39 2.98 11.15
N ASN A 205 13.17 3.59 12.03
CA ASN A 205 14.08 4.70 11.67
C ASN A 205 13.38 5.78 10.83
N ASN A 206 12.16 6.19 11.23
CA ASN A 206 11.38 7.23 10.56
C ASN A 206 11.04 6.92 9.08
N ALA A 207 11.04 5.65 8.69
CA ALA A 207 10.76 5.21 7.32
C ALA A 207 9.91 3.94 7.29
N ILE A 208 9.23 3.71 6.17
CA ILE A 208 8.47 2.49 5.87
C ILE A 208 9.27 1.66 4.86
N TYR A 209 9.48 0.39 5.17
CA TYR A 209 10.14 -0.57 4.27
C TYR A 209 9.19 -1.70 3.92
N ARG A 210 9.13 -2.05 2.63
CA ARG A 210 8.42 -3.23 2.14
C ARG A 210 9.40 -4.42 2.02
N HIS A 211 8.99 -5.56 2.54
CA HIS A 211 9.71 -6.83 2.43
C HIS A 211 8.78 -7.92 1.90
N GLU A 212 9.38 -8.94 1.31
CA GLU A 212 8.71 -10.17 0.93
C GLU A 212 9.37 -11.34 1.66
N SER A 213 8.57 -12.29 2.09
CA SER A 213 9.02 -13.43 2.89
C SER A 213 8.18 -14.67 2.59
N ALA A 214 8.69 -15.85 2.89
CA ALA A 214 7.88 -17.06 2.87
C ALA A 214 6.71 -16.98 3.88
N ILE A 215 5.62 -17.70 3.60
CA ILE A 215 4.46 -17.76 4.50
C ILE A 215 4.76 -18.72 5.66
N SER A 216 5.35 -18.19 6.74
CA SER A 216 5.80 -18.97 7.91
C SER A 216 4.94 -18.75 9.15
N ALA A 217 4.84 -19.77 10.02
CA ALA A 217 4.12 -19.68 11.29
C ALA A 217 4.65 -18.53 12.17
N THR A 218 5.95 -18.29 12.17
CA THR A 218 6.58 -17.18 12.92
C THR A 218 6.75 -15.96 12.01
N GLN A 219 6.23 -14.81 12.44
CA GLN A 219 6.42 -13.56 11.72
C GLN A 219 7.82 -13.00 11.97
N THR A 220 8.56 -12.71 10.90
CA THR A 220 9.86 -12.04 10.97
C THR A 220 9.68 -10.55 11.26
N THR A 221 10.39 -10.04 12.27
CA THR A 221 10.50 -8.60 12.54
C THR A 221 11.72 -8.04 11.81
N PHE A 222 11.54 -7.49 10.60
CA PHE A 222 12.65 -6.98 9.79
C PHE A 222 13.24 -5.70 10.38
N ILE A 223 14.48 -5.75 10.85
CA ILE A 223 15.22 -4.60 11.41
C ILE A 223 16.14 -3.89 10.40
N SER A 224 16.40 -4.49 9.24
CA SER A 224 17.22 -3.95 8.16
C SER A 224 16.71 -4.42 6.79
N GLY A 225 17.26 -3.89 5.69
CA GLY A 225 16.95 -4.29 4.30
C GLY A 225 15.58 -3.82 3.77
N GLY A 226 15.13 -4.39 2.65
CA GLY A 226 13.83 -4.09 2.05
C GLY A 226 13.80 -2.82 1.20
N VAL A 227 12.67 -2.59 0.54
CA VAL A 227 12.46 -1.46 -0.38
C VAL A 227 11.91 -0.28 0.40
N LEU A 228 12.56 0.89 0.30
CA LEU A 228 12.09 2.13 0.91
C LEU A 228 10.79 2.57 0.22
N MET A 229 9.73 2.73 1.00
CA MET A 229 8.41 3.11 0.52
C MET A 229 8.09 4.57 0.81
N ALA A 230 8.50 5.04 1.99
CA ALA A 230 8.38 6.42 2.43
C ALA A 230 9.35 6.69 3.57
N GLU A 231 9.72 7.95 3.74
CA GLU A 231 10.59 8.45 4.81
C GLU A 231 9.94 9.65 5.52
N ASN A 232 10.63 10.21 6.51
CA ASN A 232 10.16 11.35 7.30
C ASN A 232 8.91 11.04 8.14
N LEU A 233 8.77 9.81 8.64
CA LEU A 233 7.71 9.43 9.57
C LEU A 233 8.04 9.93 10.99
N ALA A 234 7.03 10.40 11.72
CA ALA A 234 7.08 10.84 13.12
C ALA A 234 6.20 9.98 14.04
N ASN A 235 5.78 8.79 13.59
CA ASN A 235 5.06 7.82 14.40
C ASN A 235 5.85 7.44 15.66
N GLN A 236 5.15 7.31 16.80
CA GLN A 236 5.73 6.82 18.05
C GLN A 236 5.39 5.34 18.21
N LEU A 237 6.39 4.48 18.14
CA LEU A 237 6.22 3.03 18.19
C LEU A 237 6.12 2.55 19.64
N SER A 238 4.98 1.95 20.01
CA SER A 238 4.80 1.32 21.31
C SER A 238 5.66 0.06 21.47
N ALA A 239 5.90 -0.36 22.72
CA ALA A 239 6.61 -1.62 23.01
C ALA A 239 5.91 -2.88 22.48
N ASN A 240 4.58 -2.82 22.29
CA ASN A 240 3.79 -3.90 21.70
C ASN A 240 2.72 -3.31 20.77
N PRO A 241 2.80 -3.53 19.44
CA PRO A 241 1.80 -3.03 18.49
C PRO A 241 0.41 -3.64 18.69
N ASN A 242 0.31 -4.88 19.19
CA ASN A 242 -0.97 -5.56 19.43
C ASN A 242 -1.71 -5.03 20.66
N ALA A 243 -1.02 -4.29 21.55
CA ALA A 243 -1.62 -3.64 22.71
C ALA A 243 -1.96 -2.16 22.47
N ALA A 244 -1.96 -1.71 21.20
CA ALA A 244 -2.23 -0.33 20.84
C ALA A 244 -3.69 0.06 21.16
N ASN A 245 -3.86 1.15 21.90
CA ASN A 245 -5.17 1.79 22.10
C ASN A 245 -5.36 2.97 21.12
N THR A 246 -6.51 3.64 21.20
CA THR A 246 -6.86 4.78 20.32
C THR A 246 -5.96 6.00 20.44
N ASN A 247 -5.20 6.12 21.54
CA ASN A 247 -4.25 7.22 21.75
C ASN A 247 -2.83 6.85 21.28
N SER A 248 -2.62 5.59 20.86
CA SER A 248 -1.34 5.15 20.32
C SER A 248 -1.09 5.81 18.97
N LYS A 249 0.15 6.28 18.73
CA LYS A 249 0.60 6.80 17.44
C LYS A 249 1.29 5.73 16.59
N ASN A 250 0.90 4.47 16.81
CA ASN A 250 1.44 3.35 16.05
C ASN A 250 1.00 3.43 14.60
N PRO A 251 1.87 3.04 13.66
CA PRO A 251 1.57 3.09 12.23
C PRO A 251 0.47 2.11 11.81
N PHE A 252 0.29 1.03 12.58
CA PHE A 252 -0.62 -0.04 12.26
C PHE A 252 -1.43 -0.46 13.49
N ARG A 253 -2.68 -0.83 13.25
CA ARG A 253 -3.56 -1.42 14.25
C ARG A 253 -4.52 -2.38 13.57
N ILE A 254 -4.67 -3.57 14.13
CA ILE A 254 -5.70 -4.53 13.71
C ILE A 254 -6.85 -4.40 14.68
N VAL A 255 -8.06 -4.25 14.14
CA VAL A 255 -9.29 -4.23 14.91
C VAL A 255 -10.07 -5.49 14.56
N ASP A 256 -10.21 -6.37 15.54
CA ASP A 256 -10.93 -7.62 15.37
C ASP A 256 -12.42 -7.40 15.05
N ALA A 257 -13.00 -8.42 14.43
CA ALA A 257 -14.43 -8.46 14.16
C ALA A 257 -15.22 -8.47 15.48
N SER A 258 -16.40 -7.87 15.44
CA SER A 258 -17.40 -7.94 16.50
C SER A 258 -18.72 -8.39 15.88
N LEU A 259 -19.72 -8.74 16.72
CA LEU A 259 -21.06 -9.10 16.25
C LEU A 259 -21.74 -8.03 15.37
N ARG A 260 -21.24 -6.78 15.39
CA ARG A 260 -21.82 -5.64 14.67
C ARG A 260 -20.90 -5.04 13.61
N ARG A 261 -19.66 -5.52 13.48
CA ARG A 261 -18.66 -4.92 12.59
C ARG A 261 -17.62 -5.93 12.17
N ASN A 262 -17.30 -5.96 10.88
CA ASN A 262 -16.20 -6.76 10.33
C ASN A 262 -14.85 -6.31 10.88
N ALA A 263 -13.88 -7.23 10.89
CA ALA A 263 -12.49 -6.88 11.20
C ALA A 263 -11.96 -5.90 10.14
N TYR A 264 -11.03 -5.04 10.55
CA TYR A 264 -10.34 -4.13 9.64
C TYR A 264 -8.95 -3.79 10.14
N THR A 265 -8.10 -3.38 9.22
CA THR A 265 -6.75 -2.91 9.50
C THR A 265 -6.73 -1.40 9.39
N GLN A 266 -6.31 -0.71 10.44
CA GLN A 266 -6.11 0.72 10.43
C GLN A 266 -4.62 1.02 10.20
N THR A 267 -4.35 1.90 9.25
CA THR A 267 -3.03 2.52 9.07
C THR A 267 -3.12 3.97 9.54
N GLN A 268 -2.08 4.43 10.24
CA GLN A 268 -1.94 5.83 10.65
C GLN A 268 -0.50 6.27 10.44
N PHE A 269 -0.22 6.98 9.34
CA PHE A 269 1.12 7.50 9.09
C PHE A 269 1.18 8.99 9.41
N ILE A 270 2.13 9.36 10.26
CA ILE A 270 2.39 10.75 10.62
C ILE A 270 3.70 11.12 9.92
N PHE A 271 3.65 12.02 8.95
CA PHE A 271 4.82 12.57 8.28
C PHE A 271 5.20 13.90 8.90
N THR A 272 6.50 14.20 8.96
CA THR A 272 7.00 15.47 9.50
C THR A 272 8.02 16.10 8.56
N ARG A 273 7.92 17.42 8.35
CA ARG A 273 8.92 18.22 7.63
C ARG A 273 8.91 19.62 8.21
N ASP A 274 10.08 20.12 8.61
CA ASP A 274 10.27 21.47 9.18
C ASP A 274 9.31 21.85 10.33
N GLY A 275 8.91 20.86 11.13
CA GLY A 275 8.01 21.04 12.28
C GLY A 275 6.51 20.99 11.93
N GLU A 276 6.13 20.92 10.66
CA GLU A 276 4.75 20.57 10.26
C GLU A 276 4.55 19.06 10.31
N ASN A 277 3.43 18.62 10.87
CA ASN A 277 3.03 17.21 10.89
C ASN A 277 1.77 17.00 10.04
N MET A 278 1.81 15.99 9.18
CA MET A 278 0.68 15.57 8.36
C MET A 278 0.30 14.14 8.72
N THR A 279 -0.97 13.90 9.05
CA THR A 279 -1.45 12.58 9.46
C THR A 279 -2.38 12.01 8.41
N PHE A 280 -2.08 10.80 7.95
CA PHE A 280 -2.91 10.01 7.04
C PHE A 280 -3.44 8.81 7.81
N THR A 281 -4.76 8.72 7.98
CA THR A 281 -5.42 7.57 8.61
C THR A 281 -6.32 6.90 7.59
N GLN A 282 -6.17 5.59 7.40
CA GLN A 282 -7.05 4.79 6.55
C GLN A 282 -7.51 3.53 7.27
N GLU A 283 -8.80 3.20 7.11
CA GLU A 283 -9.38 1.93 7.52
C GLU A 283 -9.51 1.03 6.30
N ILE A 284 -8.87 -0.12 6.38
CA ILE A 284 -8.71 -1.05 5.26
C ILE A 284 -9.46 -2.32 5.61
N HIS A 285 -10.50 -2.60 4.82
CA HIS A 285 -11.26 -3.83 4.93
C HIS A 285 -10.70 -4.85 3.94
N VAL A 286 -10.33 -6.02 4.46
CA VAL A 286 -10.08 -7.18 3.62
C VAL A 286 -11.43 -7.85 3.37
N PRO A 287 -11.88 -7.99 2.12
CA PRO A 287 -13.18 -8.59 1.81
C PRO A 287 -13.26 -10.04 2.32
N ASN A 288 -13.83 -10.21 3.51
CA ASN A 288 -14.18 -11.52 4.06
C ASN A 288 -15.67 -11.76 3.81
N VAL A 289 -16.02 -12.05 2.55
CA VAL A 289 -17.39 -12.46 2.21
C VAL A 289 -17.44 -14.00 2.29
N PRO A 290 -18.13 -14.58 3.29
CA PRO A 290 -18.21 -16.02 3.48
C PRO A 290 -18.94 -16.76 2.36
#